data_AF-A0A959QMR7-F1
#
_entry.id   AF-A0A959QMR7-F1
#
_cell.length_a   1.000
_cell.length_b   1.000
_cell.length_c   1.000
_cell.angle_alpha   90.00
_cell.angle_beta   90.00
_cell.angle_gamma   90.00
#
_symmetry.space_group_name_H-M   'P 1'
#
loop_
_entity.id
_entity.type
_entity.pdbx_description
1 polymer ?
#
loop_
_entity_poly.entity_id
_entity_poly.type
_entity_poly.pdbx_seq_one_letter_code
_entity_poly.pdbx_strand_id
1 'polypeptide(L)'
;MKTPIDPIAGIRSGDRHTIQSIWTDLFPAVRKWVKDCGGTEDDAKDVFQDALMVIYDKSGSPGFQLTSKFSTYFLGICRNLVGNLFQKRYRRDVTLSEDLKSIAEEPIDYVAKDRKKLMDNARKQLGQDCQQVLDLFFQGISMVEIAAKLGFASEGYAKRRKHQCKERLVDLVRSQPGFEELLYN
;
A
#
# COMPACT_ATOMS: atom_id res chain seq x y z
N MET A 1 -9.39 -36.85 -4.05
CA MET A 1 -8.19 -36.24 -3.42
C MET A 1 -7.78 -35.04 -4.27
N LYS A 2 -7.82 -33.82 -3.74
CA LYS A 2 -7.20 -32.67 -4.43
C LYS A 2 -5.69 -32.80 -4.22
N THR A 3 -4.94 -33.02 -5.29
CA THR A 3 -3.47 -33.02 -5.27
C THR A 3 -3.01 -31.69 -4.66
N PRO A 4 -1.99 -31.66 -3.78
CA PRO A 4 -1.42 -30.41 -3.32
C PRO A 4 -0.92 -29.63 -4.54
N ILE A 5 -1.60 -28.54 -4.87
CA ILE A 5 -1.19 -27.63 -5.95
C ILE A 5 0.00 -26.85 -5.41
N ASP A 6 1.19 -27.05 -5.98
CA ASP A 6 2.34 -26.18 -5.72
C ASP A 6 2.15 -24.87 -6.50
N PRO A 7 1.86 -23.75 -5.81
CA PRO A 7 1.56 -22.50 -6.49
C PRO A 7 2.76 -21.95 -7.27
N ILE A 8 3.99 -22.21 -6.82
CA ILE A 8 5.20 -21.70 -7.47
C ILE A 8 5.43 -22.48 -8.77
N ALA A 9 5.34 -23.80 -8.73
CA ALA A 9 5.47 -24.63 -9.92
C ALA A 9 4.40 -24.26 -10.97
N GLY A 10 3.15 -24.08 -10.54
CA GLY A 10 2.06 -23.71 -11.44
C GLY A 10 2.23 -22.31 -12.05
N ILE A 11 2.78 -21.33 -11.31
CA ILE A 11 3.14 -20.01 -11.88
C ILE A 11 4.23 -20.17 -12.95
N ARG A 12 5.28 -20.96 -12.68
CA ARG A 12 6.40 -21.16 -13.62
C ARG A 12 5.98 -21.85 -14.91
N SER A 13 5.05 -22.80 -14.83
CA SER A 13 4.56 -23.51 -16.01
C SER A 13 3.41 -22.79 -16.72
N GLY A 14 2.92 -21.67 -16.17
CA GLY A 14 1.70 -21.02 -16.68
C GLY A 14 0.45 -21.89 -16.52
N ASP A 15 0.41 -22.77 -15.51
CA ASP A 15 -0.73 -23.66 -15.30
C ASP A 15 -2.00 -22.87 -14.98
N ARG A 16 -2.95 -22.93 -15.92
CA ARG A 16 -4.20 -22.15 -15.85
C ARG A 16 -5.02 -22.51 -14.61
N HIS A 17 -5.03 -23.78 -14.19
CA HIS A 17 -5.79 -24.19 -13.02
C HIS A 17 -5.22 -23.62 -11.72
N THR A 18 -3.90 -23.64 -11.58
CA THR A 18 -3.20 -23.03 -10.46
C THR A 18 -3.41 -21.52 -10.42
N ILE A 19 -3.21 -20.82 -11.54
CA ILE A 19 -3.42 -19.37 -11.62
C ILE A 19 -4.86 -19.01 -11.30
N GLN A 20 -5.85 -19.77 -11.81
CA GLN A 20 -7.26 -19.56 -11.50
C GLN A 20 -7.58 -19.77 -10.02
N SER A 21 -6.95 -20.76 -9.36
CA SER A 21 -7.10 -20.96 -7.91
C SER A 21 -6.56 -19.77 -7.14
N ILE A 22 -5.33 -19.33 -7.46
CA ILE A 22 -4.69 -18.17 -6.82
C ILE A 22 -5.55 -16.92 -7.02
N TRP A 23 -6.10 -16.71 -8.22
CA TRP A 23 -7.01 -15.61 -8.51
C TRP A 23 -8.25 -15.65 -7.62
N THR A 24 -8.93 -16.79 -7.59
CA THR A 24 -10.16 -16.96 -6.81
C THR A 24 -9.93 -16.68 -5.32
N ASP A 25 -8.80 -17.15 -4.80
CA ASP A 25 -8.51 -17.08 -3.37
C ASP A 25 -7.95 -15.71 -2.94
N LEU A 26 -7.14 -15.04 -3.78
CA LEU A 26 -6.36 -13.87 -3.36
C LEU A 26 -6.77 -12.56 -4.05
N PHE A 27 -7.35 -12.60 -5.24
CA PHE A 27 -7.75 -11.39 -5.97
C PHE A 27 -8.73 -10.50 -5.21
N PRO A 28 -9.74 -11.02 -4.47
CA PRO A 28 -10.66 -10.17 -3.71
C PRO A 28 -9.96 -9.24 -2.71
N ALA A 29 -8.89 -9.72 -2.05
CA ALA A 29 -8.10 -8.92 -1.12
C ALA A 29 -7.31 -7.83 -1.84
N VAL A 30 -6.66 -8.17 -2.97
CA VAL A 30 -5.92 -7.21 -3.80
C VAL A 30 -6.85 -6.11 -4.32
N ARG A 31 -8.01 -6.50 -4.86
CA ARG A 31 -9.03 -5.57 -5.34
C ARG A 31 -9.51 -4.62 -4.25
N LYS A 32 -9.78 -5.13 -3.03
CA LYS A 32 -10.15 -4.27 -1.89
C LYS A 32 -9.06 -3.24 -1.61
N TRP A 33 -7.79 -3.64 -1.53
CA TRP A 33 -6.70 -2.70 -1.27
C TRP A 33 -6.52 -1.64 -2.35
N VAL A 34 -6.67 -2.02 -3.62
CA VAL A 34 -6.56 -1.06 -4.72
C VAL A 34 -7.72 -0.07 -4.69
N LYS A 35 -8.95 -0.54 -4.48
CA LYS A 35 -10.13 0.34 -4.34
C LYS A 35 -10.02 1.26 -3.12
N ASP A 36 -9.56 0.75 -1.99
CA ASP A 36 -9.30 1.56 -0.78
C ASP A 36 -8.27 2.68 -1.01
N CYS A 37 -7.43 2.55 -2.05
CA CYS A 37 -6.45 3.55 -2.49
C CYS A 37 -6.94 4.40 -3.68
N GLY A 38 -8.23 4.36 -4.02
CA GLY A 38 -8.81 5.10 -5.16
C GLY A 38 -8.46 4.52 -6.54
N GLY A 39 -7.99 3.28 -6.59
CA GLY A 39 -7.71 2.55 -7.83
C GLY A 39 -8.94 1.88 -8.43
N THR A 40 -8.84 1.54 -9.71
CA THR A 40 -9.87 0.81 -10.47
C THR A 40 -9.72 -0.70 -10.31
N GLU A 41 -10.70 -1.46 -10.79
CA GLU A 41 -10.57 -2.91 -10.84
C GLU A 41 -9.47 -3.34 -11.82
N ASP A 42 -9.25 -2.63 -12.92
CA ASP A 42 -8.17 -2.92 -13.87
C ASP A 42 -6.79 -2.69 -13.25
N ASP A 43 -6.62 -1.61 -12.46
CA ASP A 43 -5.38 -1.43 -11.67
C ASP A 43 -5.14 -2.64 -10.73
N ALA A 44 -6.20 -3.25 -10.19
CA ALA A 44 -6.07 -4.43 -9.35
C ALA A 44 -5.66 -5.66 -10.16
N LYS A 45 -6.14 -5.81 -11.40
CA LYS A 45 -5.71 -6.88 -12.31
C LYS A 45 -4.23 -6.70 -12.65
N ASP A 46 -3.81 -5.48 -12.94
CA ASP A 46 -2.41 -5.16 -13.26
C ASP A 46 -1.49 -5.49 -12.08
N VAL A 47 -1.85 -5.05 -10.86
CA VAL A 47 -1.10 -5.41 -9.63
C VAL A 47 -0.99 -6.92 -9.45
N PHE A 48 -2.08 -7.64 -9.70
CA PHE A 48 -2.10 -9.08 -9.54
C PHE A 48 -1.20 -9.78 -10.57
N GLN A 49 -1.24 -9.33 -11.83
CA GLN A 49 -0.37 -9.84 -12.89
C GLN A 49 1.11 -9.52 -12.62
N ASP A 50 1.42 -8.30 -12.22
CA ASP A 50 2.77 -7.89 -11.82
C ASP A 50 3.29 -8.76 -10.67
N ALA A 51 2.44 -9.07 -9.68
CA ALA A 51 2.83 -9.94 -8.57
C ALA A 51 3.14 -11.37 -9.03
N LEU A 52 2.38 -11.92 -9.99
CA LEU A 52 2.69 -13.22 -10.60
C LEU A 52 4.04 -13.17 -11.33
N MET A 53 4.31 -12.11 -12.10
CA MET A 53 5.58 -11.92 -12.80
C MET A 53 6.77 -11.84 -11.83
N VAL A 54 6.63 -11.08 -10.75
CA VAL A 54 7.67 -10.99 -9.70
C VAL A 54 7.99 -12.37 -9.10
N ILE A 55 6.97 -13.22 -8.90
CA ILE A 55 7.19 -14.58 -8.38
C ILE A 55 7.80 -15.47 -9.45
N TYR A 56 7.36 -15.38 -10.70
CA TYR A 56 7.94 -16.11 -11.82
C TYR A 56 9.45 -15.86 -11.88
N ASP A 57 9.87 -14.60 -11.92
CA ASP A 57 11.28 -14.21 -12.00
C ASP A 57 12.08 -14.68 -10.78
N LYS A 58 11.55 -14.43 -9.57
CA LYS A 58 12.24 -14.81 -8.32
C LYS A 58 12.37 -16.32 -8.17
N SER A 59 11.36 -17.08 -8.57
CA SER A 59 11.39 -18.54 -8.47
C SER A 59 12.38 -19.20 -9.42
N GLY A 60 12.84 -18.49 -10.45
CA GLY A 60 13.93 -18.91 -11.34
C GLY A 60 15.32 -18.57 -10.81
N SER A 61 15.43 -17.76 -9.76
CA SER A 61 16.72 -17.30 -9.22
C SER A 61 17.38 -18.37 -8.32
N PRO A 62 18.71 -18.55 -8.39
CA PRO A 62 19.43 -19.44 -7.49
C PRO A 62 19.21 -19.05 -6.02
N GLY A 63 18.84 -20.01 -5.18
CA GLY A 63 18.66 -19.79 -3.74
C GLY A 63 17.31 -19.21 -3.33
N PHE A 64 16.34 -19.07 -4.23
CA PHE A 64 14.97 -18.74 -3.83
C PHE A 64 14.37 -19.86 -2.96
N GLN A 65 14.00 -19.52 -1.74
CA GLN A 65 13.29 -20.40 -0.82
C GLN A 65 12.08 -19.65 -0.26
N LEU A 66 10.90 -20.23 -0.44
CA LEU A 66 9.69 -19.71 0.18
C LEU A 66 9.63 -20.18 1.63
N THR A 67 9.86 -19.28 2.58
CA THR A 67 9.89 -19.56 4.02
C THR A 67 8.55 -19.33 4.72
N SER A 68 7.57 -18.73 4.03
CA SER A 68 6.22 -18.45 4.54
C SER A 68 5.15 -19.17 3.72
N LYS A 69 3.88 -19.11 4.15
CA LYS A 69 2.77 -19.51 3.27
C LYS A 69 2.82 -18.69 1.97
N PHE A 70 2.50 -19.33 0.85
CA PHE A 70 2.46 -18.69 -0.46
C PHE A 70 1.54 -17.47 -0.47
N SER A 71 0.34 -17.60 0.10
CA SER A 71 -0.63 -16.50 0.19
C SER A 71 -0.07 -15.27 0.91
N THR A 72 0.66 -15.46 2.02
CA THR A 72 1.33 -14.38 2.75
C THR A 72 2.37 -13.67 1.89
N TYR A 73 3.19 -14.44 1.17
CA TYR A 73 4.23 -13.90 0.31
C TYR A 73 3.64 -13.14 -0.88
N PHE A 74 2.68 -13.75 -1.58
CA PHE A 74 1.97 -13.17 -2.72
C PHE A 74 1.29 -11.85 -2.34
N LEU A 75 0.50 -11.86 -1.26
CA LEU A 75 -0.18 -10.67 -0.77
C LEU A 75 0.79 -9.58 -0.32
N GLY A 76 1.96 -9.95 0.22
CA GLY A 76 3.03 -9.02 0.54
C GLY A 76 3.58 -8.29 -0.69
N ILE A 77 3.78 -9.02 -1.80
CA ILE A 77 4.21 -8.44 -3.08
C ILE A 77 3.14 -7.48 -3.60
N CYS A 78 1.86 -7.92 -3.66
CA CYS A 78 0.75 -7.06 -4.08
C CYS A 78 0.68 -5.78 -3.25
N ARG A 79 0.81 -5.87 -1.92
CA ARG A 79 0.73 -4.71 -1.03
C ARG A 79 1.84 -3.69 -1.28
N ASN A 80 3.04 -4.13 -1.63
CA ASN A 80 4.12 -3.25 -2.05
C ASN A 80 3.81 -2.57 -3.40
N LEU A 81 3.27 -3.32 -4.36
CA LEU A 81 2.89 -2.79 -5.67
C LEU A 81 1.77 -1.74 -5.58
N VAL A 82 0.73 -2.00 -4.76
CA VAL A 82 -0.33 -1.00 -4.48
C VAL A 82 0.25 0.27 -3.88
N GLY A 83 1.20 0.15 -2.93
CA GLY A 83 1.90 1.30 -2.36
C GLY A 83 2.62 2.14 -3.43
N ASN A 84 3.26 1.49 -4.40
CA ASN A 84 3.93 2.18 -5.51
C ASN A 84 2.93 2.89 -6.45
N LEU A 85 1.78 2.27 -6.74
CA LEU A 85 0.71 2.91 -7.52
C LEU A 85 0.19 4.17 -6.82
N PHE A 86 -0.05 4.09 -5.51
CA PHE A 86 -0.49 5.24 -4.73
C PHE A 86 0.55 6.37 -4.73
N GLN A 87 1.83 6.07 -4.49
CA GLN A 87 2.89 7.08 -4.55
C GLN A 87 3.01 7.74 -5.93
N LYS A 88 2.79 6.99 -7.01
CA LYS A 88 2.79 7.55 -8.38
C LYS A 88 1.59 8.47 -8.61
N ARG A 89 0.39 8.08 -8.14
CA ARG A 89 -0.84 8.89 -8.25
C ARG A 89 -0.76 10.15 -7.39
N TYR A 90 -0.38 10.03 -6.13
CA TYR A 90 -0.18 11.18 -5.26
C TYR A 90 0.81 12.19 -5.86
N ARG A 91 1.90 11.72 -6.47
CA ARG A 91 2.83 12.60 -7.18
C ARG A 91 2.20 13.29 -8.41
N ARG A 92 1.37 12.59 -9.19
CA ARG A 92 0.62 13.19 -10.31
C ARG A 92 -0.41 14.21 -9.83
N ASP A 93 -1.22 13.89 -8.83
CA ASP A 93 -2.26 14.79 -8.32
C ASP A 93 -1.64 16.06 -7.73
N VAL A 94 -0.47 15.96 -7.09
CA VAL A 94 0.28 17.14 -6.62
C VAL A 94 0.85 17.98 -7.77
N THR A 95 1.11 17.40 -8.96
CA THR A 95 1.55 18.16 -10.15
C THR A 95 0.39 18.71 -10.98
N LEU A 96 -0.81 18.16 -10.87
CA LEU A 96 -2.02 18.58 -11.59
C LEU A 96 -2.90 19.59 -10.82
N SER A 97 -2.42 20.06 -9.66
CA SER A 97 -3.21 20.82 -8.68
C SER A 97 -3.46 22.31 -9.00
N GLU A 98 -3.07 22.84 -10.17
CA GLU A 98 -3.38 24.25 -10.51
C GLU A 98 -4.51 24.44 -11.53
N ASP A 99 -4.88 23.45 -12.36
CA ASP A 99 -5.76 23.73 -13.52
C ASP A 99 -7.05 22.91 -13.69
N LEU A 100 -7.42 22.00 -12.78
CA LEU A 100 -8.67 21.22 -12.95
C LEU A 100 -9.64 21.38 -11.78
N LYS A 101 -10.29 22.55 -11.72
CA LYS A 101 -11.63 22.71 -11.15
C LYS A 101 -12.67 22.55 -12.24
N SER A 102 -13.12 21.32 -12.51
CA SER A 102 -14.36 21.08 -13.25
C SER A 102 -14.88 19.65 -13.07
N ILE A 103 -15.80 19.50 -12.11
CA ILE A 103 -17.04 18.69 -12.13
C ILE A 103 -16.95 17.26 -12.71
N ALA A 104 -16.92 16.29 -11.80
CA ALA A 104 -17.76 15.09 -11.87
C ALA A 104 -18.13 14.69 -10.43
N GLU A 105 -19.42 14.70 -10.11
CA GLU A 105 -19.94 14.17 -8.85
C GLU A 105 -19.79 12.64 -8.87
N GLU A 106 -18.60 12.15 -8.51
CA GLU A 106 -18.44 10.75 -8.13
C GLU A 106 -19.25 10.50 -6.85
N PRO A 107 -19.89 9.31 -6.71
CA PRO A 107 -20.60 8.96 -5.49
C PRO A 107 -19.61 9.04 -4.32
N ILE A 108 -19.84 10.02 -3.45
CA ILE A 108 -18.99 10.30 -2.30
C ILE A 108 -19.00 9.04 -1.43
N ASP A 109 -17.89 8.30 -1.44
CA ASP A 109 -17.66 7.22 -0.50
C ASP A 109 -17.55 7.85 0.90
N TYR A 110 -18.67 7.82 1.63
CA TYR A 110 -18.77 8.38 2.97
C TYR A 110 -17.75 7.72 3.91
N VAL A 111 -17.42 6.44 3.71
CA VAL A 111 -16.41 5.72 4.48
C VAL A 111 -15.01 6.29 4.19
N ALA A 112 -14.69 6.56 2.93
CA ALA A 112 -13.42 7.21 2.57
C ALA A 112 -13.32 8.63 3.16
N LYS A 113 -14.42 9.39 3.19
CA LYS A 113 -14.48 10.72 3.77
C LYS A 113 -14.26 10.69 5.29
N ASP A 114 -14.85 9.74 5.99
CA ASP A 114 -14.71 9.61 7.45
C ASP A 114 -13.34 9.08 7.86
N ARG A 115 -12.75 8.16 7.07
CA ARG A 115 -11.33 7.76 7.21
C ARG A 115 -10.39 8.95 7.03
N LYS A 116 -10.64 9.80 6.03
CA LYS A 116 -9.83 11.00 5.78
C LYS A 116 -9.91 11.99 6.95
N LYS A 117 -11.10 12.25 7.49
CA LYS A 117 -11.26 13.12 8.67
C LYS A 117 -10.48 12.62 9.88
N LEU A 118 -10.57 11.33 10.18
CA LEU A 118 -9.85 10.73 11.31
C LEU A 118 -8.33 10.84 11.13
N MET A 119 -7.83 10.60 9.92
CA MET A 119 -6.41 10.79 9.59
C MET A 119 -5.98 12.25 9.72
N ASP A 120 -6.77 13.20 9.21
CA ASP A 120 -6.46 14.63 9.28
C ASP A 120 -6.43 15.13 10.73
N ASN A 121 -7.39 14.69 11.55
CA ASN A 121 -7.45 15.02 12.97
C ASN A 121 -6.31 14.40 13.77
N ALA A 122 -5.90 13.17 13.45
CA ALA A 122 -4.75 12.53 14.09
C ALA A 122 -3.45 13.25 13.72
N ARG A 123 -3.31 13.64 12.45
CA ARG A 123 -2.13 14.34 11.94
C ARG A 123 -1.96 15.72 12.60
N LYS A 124 -3.05 16.46 12.83
CA LYS A 124 -3.02 17.75 13.56
C LYS A 124 -2.49 17.63 14.99
N GLN A 125 -2.61 16.46 15.61
CA GLN A 125 -2.12 16.19 16.96
C GLN A 125 -0.65 15.73 17.00
N LEU A 126 -0.03 15.48 15.84
CA LEU A 126 1.41 15.25 15.76
C LEU A 126 2.17 16.57 15.89
N GLY A 127 3.35 16.53 16.53
CA GLY A 127 4.28 17.65 16.50
C GLY A 127 4.77 17.96 15.08
N GLN A 128 5.18 19.20 14.83
CA GLN A 128 5.57 19.71 13.51
C GLN A 128 6.64 18.84 12.83
N ASP A 129 7.68 18.44 13.56
CA ASP A 129 8.71 17.51 13.04
C ASP A 129 8.10 16.22 12.50
N CYS A 130 7.15 15.63 13.23
CA CYS A 130 6.54 14.37 12.83
C CYS A 130 5.64 14.53 11.61
N GLN A 131 4.94 15.65 11.49
CA GLN A 131 4.16 15.96 10.29
C GLN A 131 5.11 16.07 9.08
N GLN A 132 6.16 16.88 9.19
CA GLN A 132 7.12 17.10 8.09
C GLN A 132 7.84 15.83 7.65
N VAL A 133 8.29 14.99 8.60
CA VAL A 133 8.93 13.71 8.30
C VAL A 133 8.00 12.79 7.52
N LEU A 134 6.74 12.67 7.95
CA LEU A 134 5.76 11.81 7.29
C LEU A 134 5.37 12.34 5.91
N ASP A 135 5.22 13.65 5.76
CA ASP A 135 4.86 14.27 4.49
C ASP A 135 5.91 14.03 3.41
N LEU A 136 7.18 14.33 3.72
CA LEU A 136 8.28 14.09 2.79
C LEU A 136 8.42 12.60 2.47
N PHE A 137 8.22 11.72 3.46
CA PHE A 137 8.23 10.28 3.23
C PHE A 137 7.10 9.84 2.29
N PHE A 138 5.88 10.36 2.46
CA PHE A 138 4.75 10.03 1.58
C PHE A 138 4.89 10.60 0.17
N GLN A 139 5.61 11.70 0.00
CA GLN A 139 6.03 12.22 -1.31
C GLN A 139 7.08 11.32 -2.01
N GLY A 140 7.61 10.32 -1.31
CA GLY A 140 8.59 9.37 -1.84
C GLY A 140 10.03 9.88 -1.80
N ILE A 141 10.32 10.90 -0.99
CA ILE A 141 11.67 11.43 -0.79
C ILE A 141 12.49 10.44 0.03
N SER A 142 13.76 10.25 -0.32
CA SER A 142 14.62 9.29 0.38
C SER A 142 14.90 9.73 1.82
N MET A 143 15.19 8.79 2.72
CA MET A 143 15.50 9.11 4.12
C MET A 143 16.80 9.93 4.25
N VAL A 144 17.71 9.81 3.29
CA VAL A 144 18.95 10.59 3.23
C VAL A 144 18.61 12.06 2.97
N GLU A 145 17.78 12.32 1.96
CA GLU A 145 17.34 13.69 1.61
C GLU A 145 16.43 14.29 2.69
N ILE A 146 15.59 13.48 3.34
CA ILE A 146 14.76 13.93 4.47
C ILE A 146 15.64 14.35 5.64
N ALA A 147 16.68 13.56 5.96
CA ALA A 147 17.62 13.94 7.01
C ALA A 147 18.28 15.28 6.70
N ALA A 148 18.72 15.51 5.46
CA ALA A 148 19.31 16.77 5.04
C ALA A 148 18.30 17.94 5.11
N LYS A 149 17.08 17.77 4.58
CA LYS A 149 16.03 18.81 4.54
C LYS A 149 15.58 19.25 5.94
N LEU A 150 15.55 18.34 6.90
CA LEU A 150 15.08 18.60 8.26
C LEU A 150 16.23 18.82 9.26
N GLY A 151 17.48 18.84 8.80
CA GLY A 151 18.65 19.06 9.66
C GLY A 151 18.91 17.92 10.66
N PHE A 152 18.49 16.69 10.35
CA PHE A 152 18.73 15.54 11.21
C PHE A 152 20.17 15.03 11.08
N ALA A 153 20.69 14.51 12.20
CA ALA A 153 22.07 14.06 12.31
C ALA A 153 22.44 12.90 11.37
N SER A 154 21.48 12.06 10.95
CA SER A 154 21.74 10.94 10.04
C SER A 154 20.46 10.39 9.39
N GLU A 155 20.64 9.62 8.30
CA GLU A 155 19.59 8.79 7.71
C GLU A 155 19.00 7.80 8.73
N GLY A 156 19.83 7.21 9.59
CA GLY A 156 19.40 6.29 10.65
C GLY A 156 18.47 6.97 11.64
N TYR A 157 18.78 8.21 12.03
CA TYR A 157 17.90 9.02 12.87
C TYR A 157 16.57 9.32 12.14
N ALA A 158 16.61 9.71 10.87
CA ALA A 158 15.41 9.96 10.07
C ALA A 158 14.49 8.73 9.98
N LYS A 159 15.05 7.53 9.73
CA LYS A 159 14.31 6.25 9.72
C LYS A 159 13.65 5.97 11.06
N ARG A 160 14.37 6.13 12.17
CA ARG A 160 13.85 5.94 13.52
C ARG A 160 12.75 6.95 13.84
N ARG A 161 12.97 8.23 13.55
CA ARG A 161 11.98 9.30 13.75
C ARG A 161 10.72 9.04 12.94
N LYS A 162 10.85 8.65 11.67
CA LYS A 162 9.73 8.26 10.80
C LYS A 162 8.95 7.07 11.37
N HIS A 163 9.62 6.08 11.95
CA HIS A 163 8.94 4.96 12.61
C HIS A 163 8.13 5.43 13.82
N GLN A 164 8.74 6.18 14.74
CA GLN A 164 8.08 6.71 15.93
C GLN A 164 6.88 7.60 15.60
N CYS A 165 7.03 8.50 14.63
CA CYS A 165 5.94 9.36 14.19
C CYS A 165 4.79 8.56 13.57
N LYS A 166 5.10 7.47 12.83
CA LYS A 166 4.09 6.57 12.28
C LYS A 166 3.34 5.81 13.37
N GLU A 167 4.03 5.27 14.37
CA GLU A 167 3.38 4.59 15.50
C GLU A 167 2.45 5.54 16.24
N ARG A 168 2.94 6.74 16.56
CA ARG A 168 2.13 7.75 17.22
C ARG A 168 0.91 8.18 16.39
N LEU A 169 1.05 8.28 15.07
CA LEU A 169 -0.09 8.54 14.19
C LEU A 169 -1.13 7.42 14.27
N VAL A 170 -0.69 6.16 14.26
CA VAL A 170 -1.60 5.01 14.39
C VAL A 170 -2.34 5.02 15.73
N ASP A 171 -1.65 5.33 16.83
CA ASP A 171 -2.27 5.44 18.15
C ASP A 171 -3.31 6.56 18.19
N LEU A 172 -2.99 7.74 17.65
CA LEU A 172 -3.92 8.87 17.57
C LEU A 172 -5.14 8.60 16.70
N VAL A 173 -5.01 7.80 15.64
CA VAL A 173 -6.15 7.36 14.83
C VAL A 173 -7.02 6.38 15.61
N ARG A 174 -6.40 5.41 16.31
CA ARG A 174 -7.11 4.40 17.10
C ARG A 174 -7.87 4.98 18.29
N SER A 175 -7.34 6.05 18.88
CA SER A 175 -7.97 6.73 20.02
C SER A 175 -9.11 7.69 19.64
N GLN A 176 -9.37 7.91 18.35
CA GLN A 176 -10.42 8.84 17.94
C GLN A 176 -11.81 8.18 17.93
N PRO A 177 -12.86 8.93 18.34
CA PRO A 177 -14.25 8.51 18.18
C PRO A 177 -14.57 8.26 16.70
N GLY A 178 -15.18 7.13 16.38
CA GLY A 178 -15.50 6.72 15.01
C GLY A 178 -14.48 5.79 14.35
N PHE A 179 -13.35 5.48 15.01
CA PHE A 179 -12.44 4.44 14.51
C PHE A 179 -13.08 3.05 14.52
N GLU A 180 -13.87 2.72 15.55
CA GLU A 180 -14.56 1.41 15.65
C GLU A 180 -15.60 1.23 14.53
N GLU A 181 -16.31 2.29 14.16
CA GLU A 181 -17.31 2.27 13.07
C GLU A 181 -16.68 1.95 11.70
N LEU A 182 -15.38 2.21 11.53
CA LEU A 182 -14.63 1.84 10.33
C LEU A 182 -14.14 0.39 10.29
N LEU A 183 -14.15 -0.32 11.43
CA LEU A 183 -13.73 -1.73 11.50
C LEU A 183 -14.85 -2.70 11.10
N TYR A 184 -16.10 -2.26 11.21
CA TYR A 184 -17.29 -3.08 10.98
C TYR A 184 -18.01 -2.79 9.65
N ASN A 185 -17.40 -1.97 8.77
CA ASN A 185 -17.88 -1.68 7.41
C ASN A 185 -16.98 -2.31 6.33
#